data_AF-A0A9X6XJD9-F1
#
_entry.id   AF-A0A9X6XJD9-F1
#
_cell.length_a   1.000
_cell.length_b   1.000
_cell.length_c   1.000
_cell.angle_alpha   90.00
_cell.angle_beta   90.00
_cell.angle_gamma   90.00
#
_symmetry.space_group_name_H-M   'P 1'
#
loop_
_entity.id
_entity.type
_entity.pdbx_description
1 polymer ?
#
loop_
_entity_poly.entity_id
_entity_poly.type
_entity_poly.pdbx_seq_one_letter_code
_entity_poly.pdbx_strand_id
1 'polypeptide(L)'
;MQNESQEQRFKGYLELAKMPYQQAVDTLKKKYGGAIEDYFTEDSYTSFILGERKTLVKGKSISRTKEGLYCHHVMENQGLNLANKTYLQHFGYPFDWQRKENLVYCDAVEHMILHAIITKETHGSFGYPGYSVFLQPEVLEWYYSGLKPKPTWQVNCYNKAFLNPSQVKQVVQACEKLIDEV
;
A
#
# COMPACT_ATOMS: atom_id res chain seq x y z
N MET A 1 -10.84 -9.11 19.18
CA MET A 1 -11.14 -8.70 17.80
C MET A 1 -12.01 -9.78 17.17
N GLN A 2 -13.25 -9.43 16.80
CA GLN A 2 -14.10 -10.34 16.04
C GLN A 2 -13.43 -10.59 14.68
N ASN A 3 -13.29 -11.86 14.27
CA ASN A 3 -12.84 -12.18 12.93
C ASN A 3 -13.89 -11.66 11.94
N GLU A 4 -13.53 -10.63 11.18
CA GLU A 4 -14.38 -10.09 10.13
C GLU A 4 -14.65 -11.17 9.07
N SER A 5 -15.92 -11.39 8.74
CA SER A 5 -16.30 -12.38 7.74
C SER A 5 -15.75 -11.99 6.37
N GLN A 6 -15.57 -12.96 5.47
CA GLN A 6 -15.15 -12.67 4.09
C GLN A 6 -16.10 -11.67 3.40
N GLU A 7 -17.40 -11.78 3.67
CA GLU A 7 -18.41 -10.89 3.11
C GLU A 7 -18.30 -9.46 3.65
N GLN A 8 -18.00 -9.30 4.95
CA GLN A 8 -17.78 -7.98 5.55
C GLN A 8 -16.53 -7.31 4.95
N ARG A 9 -15.43 -8.05 4.80
CA ARG A 9 -14.20 -7.55 4.14
C ARG A 9 -14.46 -7.13 2.71
N PHE A 10 -15.15 -7.98 1.94
CA PHE A 10 -15.50 -7.68 0.55
C PHE A 10 -16.28 -6.37 0.42
N LYS A 11 -17.32 -6.17 1.25
CA LYS A 11 -18.07 -4.89 1.28
C LYS A 11 -17.17 -3.73 1.69
N GLY A 12 -16.32 -3.92 2.71
CA GLY A 12 -15.36 -2.92 3.16
C GLY A 12 -14.44 -2.44 2.04
N TYR A 13 -13.96 -3.35 1.19
CA TYR A 13 -13.13 -3.00 0.02
C TYR A 13 -13.89 -2.18 -1.02
N LEU A 14 -15.14 -2.56 -1.33
CA LEU A 14 -15.96 -1.79 -2.27
C LEU A 14 -16.31 -0.40 -1.74
N GLU A 15 -16.50 -0.25 -0.43
CA GLU A 15 -16.70 1.06 0.19
C GLU A 15 -15.40 1.89 0.21
N LEU A 16 -14.26 1.26 0.51
CA LEU A 16 -12.96 1.94 0.49
C LEU A 16 -12.66 2.53 -0.89
N ALA A 17 -12.94 1.79 -1.97
CA ALA A 17 -12.74 2.24 -3.35
C ALA A 17 -13.61 3.45 -3.77
N LYS A 18 -14.64 3.80 -2.98
CA LYS A 18 -15.49 4.97 -3.23
C LYS A 18 -15.03 6.21 -2.47
N MET A 19 -14.09 6.06 -1.54
CA MET A 19 -13.63 7.16 -0.70
C MET A 19 -12.58 8.02 -1.43
N PRO A 20 -12.54 9.33 -1.16
CA PRO A 20 -11.36 10.13 -1.46
C PRO A 20 -10.12 9.55 -0.76
N TYR A 21 -8.95 9.72 -1.37
CA TYR A 21 -7.71 9.09 -0.92
C TYR A 21 -7.41 9.38 0.56
N GLN A 22 -7.53 10.63 0.99
CA GLN A 22 -7.27 11.00 2.38
C GLN A 22 -8.26 10.33 3.35
N GLN A 23 -9.53 10.21 2.96
CA GLN A 23 -10.53 9.53 3.78
C GLN A 23 -10.26 8.01 3.85
N ALA A 24 -9.79 7.40 2.76
CA ALA A 24 -9.35 6.01 2.75
C ALA A 24 -8.16 5.79 3.71
N VAL A 25 -7.16 6.68 3.66
CA VAL A 25 -6.01 6.67 4.58
C VAL A 25 -6.46 6.79 6.04
N ASP A 26 -7.34 7.74 6.35
CA ASP A 26 -7.82 7.97 7.73
C ASP A 26 -8.63 6.76 8.25
N THR A 27 -9.42 6.14 7.36
CA THR A 27 -10.17 4.91 7.67
C THR A 27 -9.22 3.76 8.04
N LEU A 28 -8.14 3.58 7.28
CA LEU A 28 -7.15 2.54 7.53
C LEU A 28 -6.30 2.83 8.79
N LYS A 29 -5.94 4.09 9.03
CA LYS A 29 -5.29 4.51 10.29
C LYS A 29 -6.17 4.21 11.50
N LYS A 30 -7.49 4.46 11.40
CA LYS A 30 -8.44 4.09 12.45
C LYS A 30 -8.56 2.57 12.63
N LYS A 31 -8.50 1.80 11.53
CA LYS A 31 -8.62 0.34 11.54
C LYS A 31 -7.40 -0.36 12.13
N TYR A 32 -6.18 0.07 11.77
CA TYR A 32 -4.94 -0.64 12.11
C TYR A 32 -4.02 0.10 13.07
N GLY A 33 -4.33 1.35 13.41
CA GLY A 33 -3.42 2.26 14.11
C GLY A 33 -2.40 2.91 13.18
N GLY A 34 -1.80 4.01 13.67
CA GLY A 34 -0.71 4.71 12.98
C GLY A 34 0.64 3.98 13.09
N ALA A 35 1.60 4.37 12.27
CA ALA A 35 2.98 3.95 12.45
C ALA A 35 3.59 4.54 13.72
N ILE A 36 4.46 3.76 14.37
CA ILE A 36 5.10 4.15 15.63
C ILE A 36 6.50 4.74 15.43
N GLU A 37 7.04 4.65 14.22
CA GLU A 37 8.36 5.14 13.82
C GLU A 37 8.37 5.47 12.32
N ASP A 38 9.36 6.25 11.89
CA ASP A 38 9.56 6.67 10.51
C ASP A 38 10.00 5.48 9.64
N TYR A 39 9.71 5.52 8.33
CA TYR A 39 9.99 4.40 7.43
C TYR A 39 11.49 4.13 7.29
N PHE A 40 12.26 5.19 7.07
CA PHE A 40 13.71 5.22 7.20
C PHE A 40 14.12 6.09 8.38
N THR A 41 15.28 5.84 8.97
CA THR A 41 15.82 6.74 10.01
C THR A 41 16.32 8.03 9.38
N GLU A 42 16.08 9.17 10.03
CA GLU A 42 16.42 10.51 9.53
C GLU A 42 17.90 10.65 9.15
N ASP A 43 18.80 10.25 10.04
CA ASP A 43 20.25 10.29 9.80
C ASP A 43 20.62 9.46 8.56
N SER A 44 20.02 8.26 8.41
CA SER A 44 20.33 7.40 7.28
C SER A 44 19.78 7.93 5.98
N TYR A 45 18.59 8.54 6.01
CA TYR A 45 17.97 9.12 4.84
C TYR A 45 18.72 10.35 4.37
N THR A 46 19.05 11.26 5.29
CA THR A 46 19.78 12.50 4.99
C THR A 46 21.14 12.21 4.37
N SER A 47 21.96 11.35 5.00
CA SER A 47 23.25 10.97 4.42
C SER A 47 23.12 10.19 3.12
N PHE A 48 22.03 9.46 2.89
CA PHE A 48 21.78 8.79 1.61
C PHE A 48 21.50 9.81 0.48
N ILE A 49 20.63 10.78 0.73
CA ILE A 49 20.30 11.83 -0.24
C ILE A 49 21.53 12.69 -0.57
N LEU A 50 22.38 12.98 0.43
CA LEU A 50 23.65 13.70 0.24
C LEU A 50 24.74 12.87 -0.47
N GLY A 51 24.50 11.58 -0.72
CA GLY A 51 25.47 10.68 -1.36
C GLY A 51 26.61 10.22 -0.44
N GLU A 52 26.58 10.59 0.84
CA GLU A 52 27.54 10.18 1.87
C GLU A 52 27.36 8.70 2.25
N ARG A 53 26.16 8.15 2.01
CA ARG A 53 25.80 6.77 2.31
C ARG A 53 25.13 6.09 1.11
N LYS A 54 25.45 4.81 0.89
CA LYS A 54 24.86 4.00 -0.22
C LYS A 54 23.62 3.18 0.19
N THR A 55 23.30 3.13 1.48
CA THR A 55 22.27 2.26 2.04
C THR A 55 21.31 3.06 2.93
N LEU A 56 20.05 2.65 2.93
CA LEU A 56 19.01 3.20 3.81
C LEU A 56 18.77 2.23 4.97
N VAL A 57 18.64 2.78 6.17
CA VAL A 57 18.26 2.03 7.37
C VAL A 57 16.77 2.24 7.60
N LYS A 58 16.01 1.14 7.53
CA LYS A 58 14.58 1.14 7.88
C LYS A 58 14.41 1.25 9.39
N GLY A 59 13.28 1.82 9.81
CA GLY A 59 12.79 1.65 11.17
C GLY A 59 12.71 0.16 11.56
N LYS A 60 12.92 -0.14 12.85
CA LYS A 60 13.00 -1.52 13.36
C LYS A 60 11.64 -2.19 13.51
N SER A 61 10.60 -1.40 13.74
CA SER A 61 9.22 -1.78 14.03
C SER A 61 8.22 -1.42 12.93
N ILE A 62 8.69 -0.99 11.75
CA ILE A 62 7.84 -0.62 10.62
C ILE A 62 7.23 -1.83 9.91
N SER A 63 7.82 -3.01 10.07
CA SER A 63 7.33 -4.24 9.44
C SER A 63 6.20 -4.85 10.27
N ARG A 64 4.98 -4.81 9.73
CA ARG A 64 3.79 -5.47 10.27
C ARG A 64 3.30 -6.65 9.44
N THR A 65 4.19 -7.25 8.64
CA THR A 65 3.86 -8.43 7.82
C THR A 65 3.53 -9.67 8.65
N LYS A 66 3.92 -9.71 9.94
CA LYS A 66 3.44 -10.73 10.90
C LYS A 66 1.93 -10.64 11.14
N GLU A 67 1.35 -9.46 10.99
CA GLU A 67 -0.09 -9.21 11.08
C GLU A 67 -0.79 -9.29 9.70
N GLY A 68 -0.02 -9.57 8.65
CA GLY A 68 -0.48 -9.59 7.26
C GLY A 68 -0.67 -8.21 6.63
N LEU A 69 0.02 -7.19 7.14
CA LEU A 69 -0.11 -5.80 6.70
C LEU A 69 1.13 -5.29 5.95
N TYR A 70 0.88 -4.52 4.91
CA TYR A 70 1.85 -3.68 4.19
C TYR A 70 1.91 -2.29 4.82
N CYS A 71 3.05 -1.64 4.71
CA CYS A 71 3.21 -0.22 5.01
C CYS A 71 3.14 0.56 3.69
N HIS A 72 2.18 1.47 3.59
CA HIS A 72 1.92 2.35 2.47
C HIS A 72 2.38 3.77 2.80
N HIS A 73 3.02 4.45 1.85
CA HIS A 73 3.40 5.86 2.02
C HIS A 73 2.26 6.76 1.57
N VAL A 74 1.72 7.56 2.48
CA VAL A 74 0.61 8.47 2.19
C VAL A 74 0.98 9.47 1.09
N MET A 75 2.25 9.89 1.03
CA MET A 75 2.75 10.86 0.05
C MET A 75 2.96 10.27 -1.36
N GLU A 76 2.61 9.01 -1.62
CA GLU A 76 2.65 8.44 -2.98
C GLU A 76 1.58 9.03 -3.93
N ASN A 77 0.72 9.92 -3.44
CA ASN A 77 -0.09 10.80 -4.27
C ASN A 77 0.65 12.04 -4.79
N GLN A 78 1.89 12.26 -4.37
CA GLN A 78 2.74 13.39 -4.78
C GLN A 78 4.11 12.95 -5.32
N GLY A 79 4.45 11.66 -5.20
CA GLY A 79 5.72 11.12 -5.67
C GLY A 79 5.67 9.62 -5.94
N LEU A 80 6.61 9.15 -6.74
CA LEU A 80 6.68 7.74 -7.13
C LEU A 80 7.62 6.94 -6.21
N ASN A 81 7.14 5.78 -5.76
CA ASN A 81 7.93 4.68 -5.23
C ASN A 81 8.83 5.08 -4.03
N LEU A 82 8.19 5.61 -2.98
CA LEU A 82 8.87 6.21 -1.82
C LEU A 82 9.63 5.22 -0.95
N ALA A 83 9.51 3.92 -1.22
CA ALA A 83 10.30 2.86 -0.60
C ALA A 83 11.55 2.46 -1.42
N ASN A 84 11.70 2.94 -2.66
CA ASN A 84 12.76 2.51 -3.57
C ASN A 84 13.93 3.48 -3.60
N LYS A 85 15.12 2.98 -3.21
CA LYS A 85 16.36 3.75 -3.15
C LYS A 85 16.71 4.50 -4.45
N THR A 86 16.42 3.92 -5.62
CA THR A 86 16.74 4.54 -6.91
C THR A 86 15.87 5.76 -7.15
N TYR A 87 14.58 5.67 -6.84
CA TYR A 87 13.64 6.79 -6.93
C TYR A 87 13.99 7.87 -5.91
N LEU A 88 14.25 7.50 -4.66
CA LEU A 88 14.65 8.45 -3.62
C LEU A 88 15.91 9.23 -3.97
N GLN A 89 16.94 8.55 -4.49
CA GLN A 89 18.18 9.21 -4.92
C GLN A 89 17.95 10.13 -6.11
N HIS A 90 17.10 9.73 -7.06
CA HIS A 90 16.84 10.50 -8.27
C HIS A 90 16.01 11.76 -8.02
N PHE A 91 14.95 11.65 -7.22
CA PHE A 91 14.01 12.75 -6.99
C PHE A 91 14.30 13.58 -5.75
N GLY A 92 15.09 13.08 -4.80
CA GLY A 92 15.47 13.85 -3.62
C GLY A 92 14.30 14.21 -2.71
N TYR A 93 13.28 13.35 -2.60
CA TYR A 93 12.06 13.66 -1.83
C TYR A 93 12.39 14.04 -0.37
N PRO A 94 11.63 14.95 0.25
CA PRO A 94 11.90 15.40 1.61
C PRO A 94 11.77 14.26 2.62
N PHE A 95 12.59 14.28 3.67
CA PHE A 95 12.50 13.28 4.74
C PHE A 95 11.14 13.29 5.43
N ASP A 96 10.45 14.44 5.49
CA ASP A 96 9.11 14.54 6.06
C ASP A 96 8.11 13.55 5.44
N TRP A 97 8.30 13.13 4.19
CA TRP A 97 7.44 12.14 3.55
C TRP A 97 7.63 10.71 4.08
N GLN A 98 8.73 10.46 4.78
CA GLN A 98 9.08 9.19 5.42
C GLN A 98 8.64 9.15 6.88
N ARG A 99 8.16 10.27 7.44
CA ARG A 99 7.71 10.36 8.83
C ARG A 99 6.52 9.45 9.09
N LYS A 100 6.44 8.90 10.31
CA LYS A 100 5.37 7.98 10.72
C LYS A 100 3.95 8.51 10.49
N GLU A 101 3.76 9.83 10.57
CA GLU A 101 2.49 10.49 10.30
C GLU A 101 2.04 10.33 8.83
N ASN A 102 3.01 10.16 7.92
CA ASN A 102 2.81 9.95 6.49
C ASN A 102 2.84 8.47 6.09
N LEU A 103 2.64 7.57 7.06
CA LEU A 103 2.55 6.13 6.83
C LEU A 103 1.17 5.61 7.25
N VAL A 104 0.69 4.60 6.54
CA VAL A 104 -0.53 3.87 6.88
C VAL A 104 -0.35 2.38 6.60
N TYR A 105 -0.96 1.55 7.45
CA TYR A 105 -0.97 0.10 7.22
C TYR A 105 -2.23 -0.32 6.48
N CYS A 106 -2.09 -1.28 5.58
CA CYS A 106 -3.16 -1.84 4.77
C CYS A 106 -2.88 -3.31 4.47
N ASP A 107 -3.93 -4.09 4.18
CA ASP A 107 -3.75 -5.42 3.60
C ASP A 107 -3.49 -5.34 2.07
N ALA A 108 -3.25 -6.48 1.42
CA ALA A 108 -2.89 -6.53 0.00
C ALA A 108 -3.96 -5.91 -0.92
N VAL A 109 -5.24 -6.13 -0.61
CA VAL A 109 -6.36 -5.64 -1.44
C VAL A 109 -6.57 -4.15 -1.19
N GLU A 110 -6.50 -3.71 0.07
CA GLU A 110 -6.56 -2.29 0.44
C GLU A 110 -5.42 -1.49 -0.20
N HIS A 111 -4.20 -2.05 -0.25
CA HIS A 111 -3.04 -1.42 -0.90
C HIS A 111 -3.27 -1.20 -2.39
N MET A 112 -3.79 -2.22 -3.10
CA MET A 112 -4.18 -2.11 -4.50
C MET A 112 -5.24 -1.01 -4.70
N ILE A 113 -6.25 -0.94 -3.82
CA ILE A 113 -7.30 0.08 -3.88
C ILE A 113 -6.73 1.48 -3.68
N LEU A 114 -5.83 1.69 -2.70
CA LEU A 114 -5.18 2.99 -2.49
C LEU A 114 -4.46 3.47 -3.75
N HIS A 115 -3.73 2.60 -4.44
CA HIS A 115 -3.06 2.97 -5.70
C HIS A 115 -4.03 3.29 -6.84
N ALA A 116 -5.19 2.62 -6.91
CA ALA A 116 -6.23 2.97 -7.89
C ALA A 116 -6.86 4.35 -7.59
N ILE A 117 -7.13 4.65 -6.32
CA ILE A 117 -7.65 5.96 -5.90
C ILE A 117 -6.62 7.06 -6.20
N ILE A 118 -5.34 6.85 -5.87
CA ILE A 118 -4.27 7.80 -6.21
C ILE A 118 -4.22 8.03 -7.73
N THR A 119 -4.31 6.96 -8.52
CA THR A 119 -4.29 7.06 -10.00
C THR A 119 -5.41 7.98 -10.49
N LYS A 120 -6.61 7.78 -9.97
CA LYS A 120 -7.77 8.62 -10.29
C LYS A 120 -7.55 10.08 -9.89
N GLU A 121 -7.21 10.33 -8.64
CA GLU A 121 -7.13 11.70 -8.11
C GLU A 121 -5.95 12.51 -8.67
N THR A 122 -4.93 11.82 -9.19
CA THR A 122 -3.73 12.44 -9.77
C THR A 122 -3.74 12.43 -11.29
N HIS A 123 -4.86 12.07 -11.92
CA HIS A 123 -5.02 11.97 -13.38
C HIS A 123 -3.90 11.13 -14.03
N GLY A 124 -3.60 9.97 -13.42
CA GLY A 124 -2.58 9.04 -13.90
C GLY A 124 -1.12 9.43 -13.59
N SER A 125 -0.87 10.60 -12.99
CA SER A 125 0.49 11.06 -12.68
C SER A 125 1.19 10.16 -11.65
N PHE A 126 0.44 9.62 -10.69
CA PHE A 126 0.95 8.75 -9.64
C PHE A 126 0.05 7.52 -9.46
N GLY A 127 0.46 6.57 -8.62
CA GLY A 127 -0.33 5.36 -8.30
C GLY A 127 -0.27 4.25 -9.35
N TYR A 128 -0.45 4.56 -10.64
CA TYR A 128 -0.68 3.57 -11.70
C TYR A 128 0.46 2.55 -11.90
N PRO A 129 1.75 2.94 -11.88
CA PRO A 129 2.83 1.95 -11.97
C PRO A 129 2.83 0.98 -10.78
N GLY A 130 2.50 1.46 -9.58
CA GLY A 130 2.34 0.62 -8.39
C GLY A 130 1.18 -0.37 -8.54
N TYR A 131 0.04 0.12 -9.03
CA TYR A 131 -1.16 -0.67 -9.30
C TYR A 131 -0.90 -1.78 -10.33
N SER A 132 -0.49 -1.42 -11.54
CA SER A 132 -0.48 -2.33 -12.70
C SER A 132 0.70 -3.30 -12.74
N VAL A 133 1.86 -2.89 -12.21
CA VAL A 133 3.09 -3.69 -12.28
C VAL A 133 3.20 -4.66 -11.09
N PHE A 134 2.68 -4.28 -9.91
CA PHE A 134 2.90 -5.03 -8.68
C PHE A 134 1.60 -5.51 -8.04
N LEU A 135 0.68 -4.59 -7.72
CA LEU A 135 -0.40 -4.87 -6.78
C LEU A 135 -1.56 -5.66 -7.40
N GLN A 136 -2.06 -5.24 -8.56
CA GLN A 136 -3.11 -5.96 -9.27
C GLN A 136 -2.65 -7.38 -9.68
N PRO A 137 -1.45 -7.57 -10.26
CA PRO A 137 -0.93 -8.91 -10.52
C PRO A 137 -0.85 -9.80 -9.26
N GLU A 138 -0.35 -9.27 -8.13
CA GLU A 138 -0.26 -10.03 -6.87
C GLU A 138 -1.65 -10.46 -6.38
N VAL A 139 -2.62 -9.54 -6.35
CA VAL A 139 -4.01 -9.82 -5.92
C VAL A 139 -4.69 -10.85 -6.83
N LEU A 140 -4.51 -10.74 -8.15
CA LEU A 140 -5.07 -11.69 -9.11
C LEU A 140 -4.41 -13.07 -8.97
N GLU A 141 -3.08 -13.13 -8.88
CA GLU A 141 -2.34 -14.38 -8.71
C GLU A 141 -2.80 -15.10 -7.44
N TRP A 142 -2.85 -14.38 -6.32
CA TRP A 142 -3.20 -14.95 -5.02
C TRP A 142 -4.64 -15.45 -4.98
N TYR A 143 -5.59 -14.61 -5.36
CA TYR A 143 -7.00 -14.87 -5.01
C TYR A 143 -7.88 -15.23 -6.20
N TYR A 144 -7.52 -14.84 -7.43
CA TYR A 144 -8.26 -15.24 -8.62
C TYR A 144 -7.72 -16.56 -9.18
N SER A 145 -6.40 -16.65 -9.36
CA SER A 145 -5.73 -17.88 -9.83
C SER A 145 -5.54 -18.92 -8.73
N GLY A 146 -5.69 -18.54 -7.45
CA GLY A 146 -5.54 -19.43 -6.30
C GLY A 146 -4.09 -19.81 -5.99
N LEU A 147 -3.12 -19.06 -6.49
CA LEU A 147 -1.70 -19.32 -6.30
C LEU A 147 -1.25 -18.76 -4.95
N LYS A 148 -1.28 -19.63 -3.93
CA LYS A 148 -0.85 -19.26 -2.59
C LYS A 148 0.67 -18.98 -2.56
N PRO A 149 1.12 -17.87 -1.96
CA PRO A 149 2.54 -17.58 -1.84
C PRO A 149 3.23 -18.56 -0.88
N LYS A 150 4.56 -18.67 -1.01
CA LYS A 150 5.39 -19.58 -0.19
C LYS A 150 6.07 -18.89 1.01
N PRO A 151 6.66 -17.69 0.87
CA PRO A 151 7.28 -16.99 1.99
C PRO A 151 6.28 -16.73 3.12
N THR A 152 6.67 -17.00 4.37
CA THR A 152 5.79 -16.89 5.55
C THR A 152 5.13 -15.52 5.65
N TRP A 153 5.88 -14.45 5.39
CA TRP A 153 5.34 -13.10 5.47
C TRP A 153 4.27 -12.83 4.40
N GLN A 154 4.42 -13.37 3.18
CA GLN A 154 3.40 -13.29 2.13
C GLN A 154 2.21 -14.18 2.47
N VAL A 155 2.40 -15.34 3.07
CA VAL A 155 1.30 -16.19 3.54
C VAL A 155 0.44 -15.45 4.57
N ASN A 156 1.05 -14.68 5.47
CA ASN A 156 0.32 -13.86 6.42
C ASN A 156 -0.53 -12.79 5.72
N CYS A 157 0.07 -12.06 4.75
CA CYS A 157 -0.65 -11.06 3.94
C CYS A 157 -1.78 -11.70 3.13
N TYR A 158 -1.51 -12.85 2.51
CA TYR A 158 -2.48 -13.66 1.78
C TYR A 158 -3.69 -13.99 2.66
N ASN A 159 -3.45 -14.53 3.86
CA ASN A 159 -4.52 -14.94 4.77
C ASN A 159 -5.33 -13.74 5.28
N LYS A 160 -4.69 -12.57 5.44
CA LYS A 160 -5.34 -11.34 5.94
C LYS A 160 -6.42 -10.83 4.98
N ALA A 161 -6.12 -10.78 3.68
CA ALA A 161 -7.01 -10.18 2.69
C ALA A 161 -7.86 -11.18 1.89
N PHE A 162 -7.95 -12.45 2.32
CA PHE A 162 -8.50 -13.54 1.51
C PHE A 162 -9.93 -13.33 0.98
N LEU A 163 -10.08 -13.22 -0.33
CA LEU A 163 -11.35 -13.17 -1.06
C LEU A 163 -11.50 -14.41 -1.95
N ASN A 164 -12.74 -14.74 -2.30
CA ASN A 164 -12.99 -15.72 -3.36
C ASN A 164 -12.85 -15.09 -4.76
N PRO A 165 -12.64 -15.89 -5.83
CA PRO A 165 -12.37 -15.35 -7.17
C PRO A 165 -13.43 -14.38 -7.70
N SER A 166 -14.71 -14.59 -7.39
CA SER A 166 -15.80 -13.71 -7.82
C SER A 166 -15.71 -12.33 -7.14
N GLN A 167 -15.41 -12.32 -5.84
CA GLN A 167 -15.22 -11.08 -5.08
C GLN A 167 -13.98 -10.32 -5.56
N VAL A 168 -12.87 -11.01 -5.82
CA VAL A 168 -11.63 -10.40 -6.34
C VAL A 168 -11.91 -9.71 -7.66
N LYS A 169 -12.60 -10.39 -8.58
CA LYS A 169 -12.97 -9.83 -9.88
C LYS A 169 -13.77 -8.54 -9.72
N GLN A 170 -14.73 -8.51 -8.79
CA GLN A 170 -15.54 -7.31 -8.55
C GLN A 170 -14.72 -6.15 -7.96
N VAL A 171 -13.79 -6.42 -7.04
CA VAL A 171 -12.91 -5.38 -6.48
C VAL A 171 -11.94 -4.84 -7.54
N VAL A 172 -11.36 -5.72 -8.35
CA VAL A 172 -10.47 -5.32 -9.45
C VAL A 172 -11.23 -4.47 -10.46
N GLN A 173 -12.45 -4.87 -10.86
CA GLN A 173 -13.31 -4.07 -11.74
C GLN A 173 -13.68 -2.71 -11.13
N ALA A 174 -13.88 -2.62 -9.82
CA ALA A 174 -14.09 -1.34 -9.16
C ALA A 174 -12.85 -0.45 -9.25
N CYS A 175 -11.65 -1.00 -9.10
CA CYS A 175 -10.40 -0.26 -9.27
C CYS A 175 -10.17 0.19 -10.72
N GLU A 176 -10.38 -0.70 -11.69
CA GLU A 176 -10.23 -0.40 -13.13
C GLU A 176 -11.16 0.73 -13.56
N LYS A 177 -12.40 0.75 -13.08
CA LYS A 177 -13.32 1.88 -13.32
C LYS A 177 -12.79 3.22 -12.83
N LEU A 178 -12.11 3.26 -11.68
CA LEU A 178 -11.49 4.51 -11.18
C LEU A 178 -10.36 4.98 -12.11
N ILE A 179 -9.62 4.03 -12.69
CA ILE A 179 -8.48 4.30 -13.57
C ILE A 179 -8.95 4.69 -14.98
N ASP A 180 -10.04 4.12 -15.49
CA ASP A 180 -10.59 4.45 -16.80
C ASP A 180 -11.28 5.83 -16.85
N GLU A 181 -11.51 6.46 -15.69
CA GLU A 181 -12.10 7.80 -15.56
C GLU A 181 -11.10 8.95 -15.79
N VAL A 182 -9.79 8.66 -15.93
CA VAL A 182 -8.72 9.68 -16.08
C VAL A 182 -8.12 9.79 -17.47
#